data_AF-A0A246WM56-F1
#
_entry.id   AF-A0A246WM56-F1
#
_cell.length_a   1.000
_cell.length_b   1.000
_cell.length_c   1.000
_cell.angle_alpha   90.00
_cell.angle_beta   90.00
_cell.angle_gamma   90.00
#
_symmetry.space_group_name_H-M   'P 1'
#
loop_
_entity.id
_entity.type
_entity.pdbx_description
1 polymer ?
#
loop_
_entity_poly.entity_id
_entity_poly.type
_entity_poly.pdbx_seq_one_letter_code
_entity_poly.pdbx_strand_id
1 'polypeptide(L)'
;MAGAAGAGDLAGRLQGLGRALLDHVSEGGNGYAQSVLTSDQAMQGDAGVQGVLRDQLQRFATDGIGLSVTTVGGAKVNFSLSTNSDGIAVNIDLEQGTLTDVDRESLRKLGDAFQAAIDGLAGQPPKLALDGLMKFDTQALAAVDLKARIGDQNVAFHADAQQRTLSTTGPSGNMKVEVDLKNTAILGSGEQRQRAIASYLQQFDAASRRGHGDAGLTTLFKDAFAQLNGNYPAQGYMPGKAMPAVSADADDRQMLSGLADFTASISQATDSPNPLRRNEIDGFDYQVSQQTSITGQNQANRGIVQQQHSSLKASWHESLQPDLPLKLGTDKNSQNYTYHQIDDQASSKLEIGYQLGYLSKATLSQSASQNTRVTKYVLGEQVSDVSTPLQSAIVRDFAEQLRDGKDNRTADGRYRWQQKLAQIGSMGLLQQDPSAISAQGKQALLY
;
A
#
# COMPACT_ATOMS: atom_id res chain seq x y z
N MET A 1 9.97 30.90 19.74
CA MET A 1 9.81 29.43 19.71
C MET A 1 10.42 28.84 20.98
N ALA A 2 9.77 28.99 22.14
CA ALA A 2 10.21 28.37 23.39
C ALA A 2 8.97 28.16 24.26
N GLY A 3 8.48 26.91 24.30
CA GLY A 3 7.30 26.56 25.09
C GLY A 3 6.53 25.37 24.54
N ALA A 4 7.16 24.19 24.47
CA ALA A 4 6.49 22.88 24.38
C ALA A 4 7.45 21.68 24.56
N ALA A 5 8.60 21.86 25.23
CA ALA A 5 9.59 20.78 25.41
C ALA A 5 9.59 20.28 26.87
N GLY A 6 8.46 19.78 27.35
CA GLY A 6 8.38 18.93 28.54
C GLY A 6 8.20 17.49 28.10
N ALA A 7 8.75 16.53 28.84
CA ALA A 7 8.77 15.08 28.56
C ALA A 7 7.41 14.50 28.14
N GLY A 8 7.07 14.65 26.87
CA GLY A 8 5.88 14.14 26.22
C GLY A 8 6.22 13.01 25.25
N ASP A 9 5.20 12.24 24.90
CA ASP A 9 5.24 11.25 23.81
C ASP A 9 5.87 11.86 22.54
N LEU A 10 6.49 11.02 21.70
CA LEU A 10 7.24 11.43 20.50
C LEU A 10 6.43 12.40 19.63
N ALA A 11 5.12 12.18 19.50
CA ALA A 11 4.20 13.05 18.77
C ALA A 11 4.16 14.47 19.34
N GLY A 12 4.12 14.64 20.67
CA GLY A 12 4.11 15.95 21.32
C GLY A 12 5.42 16.71 21.12
N ARG A 13 6.55 15.99 21.11
CA ARG A 13 7.88 16.56 20.87
C ARG A 13 8.04 17.11 19.44
N LEU A 14 7.41 16.45 18.46
CA LEU A 14 7.51 16.81 17.05
C LEU A 14 6.35 17.69 16.55
N GLN A 15 5.44 18.06 17.44
CA GLN A 15 4.23 18.79 17.10
C GLN A 15 4.56 20.16 16.48
N GLY A 16 4.03 20.40 15.28
CA GLY A 16 4.17 21.65 14.54
C GLY A 16 5.53 21.87 13.87
N LEU A 17 6.53 21.01 14.11
CA LEU A 17 7.87 21.18 13.55
C LEU A 17 7.90 20.96 12.04
N GLY A 18 7.16 19.98 11.52
CA GLY A 18 7.11 19.70 10.08
C GLY A 18 6.56 20.88 9.29
N ARG A 19 5.46 21.46 9.76
CA ARG A 19 4.88 22.66 9.15
C ARG A 19 5.84 23.86 9.24
N ALA A 20 6.39 24.11 10.43
CA ALA A 20 7.27 25.25 10.66
C ALA A 20 8.52 25.23 9.76
N LEU A 21 9.07 24.05 9.45
CA LEU A 21 10.20 23.92 8.54
C LEU A 21 9.85 24.34 7.11
N LEU A 22 8.67 23.96 6.64
CA LEU A 22 8.21 24.29 5.27
C LEU A 22 7.81 25.76 5.18
N ASP A 23 7.22 26.32 6.24
CA ASP A 23 6.94 27.76 6.36
C ASP A 23 8.26 28.58 6.33
N HIS A 24 9.32 28.14 7.01
CA HIS A 24 10.62 28.83 7.00
C HIS A 24 11.25 28.95 5.60
N VAL A 25 11.18 27.89 4.78
CA VAL A 25 11.66 27.95 3.39
C VAL A 25 10.81 28.90 2.55
N SER A 26 9.50 28.94 2.82
CA SER A 26 8.59 29.83 2.10
C SER A 26 8.89 31.31 2.36
N GLU A 27 9.41 31.65 3.55
CA GLU A 27 9.81 33.01 3.94
C GLU A 27 11.19 33.45 3.41
N GLY A 28 11.87 32.59 2.63
CA GLY A 28 13.15 32.91 2.00
C GLY A 28 14.37 32.25 2.63
N GLY A 29 14.19 31.38 3.63
CA GLY A 29 15.27 30.55 4.16
C GLY A 29 15.80 29.57 3.11
N ASN A 30 17.11 29.57 2.86
CA ASN A 30 17.77 28.63 1.93
C ASN A 30 18.53 27.51 2.67
N GLY A 31 18.61 27.58 3.99
CA GLY A 31 19.24 26.60 4.86
C GLY A 31 19.00 26.96 6.32
N TYR A 32 18.74 25.97 7.15
CA TYR A 32 18.42 26.15 8.56
C TYR A 32 18.86 24.94 9.36
N ALA A 33 19.54 25.14 10.48
CA ALA A 33 19.85 24.06 11.41
C ALA A 33 19.67 24.56 12.84
N GLN A 34 18.88 23.85 13.63
CA GLN A 34 18.70 24.14 15.04
C GLN A 34 18.60 22.85 15.84
N SER A 35 19.16 22.85 17.05
CA SER A 35 19.02 21.76 17.99
C SER A 35 18.71 22.29 19.39
N VAL A 36 17.87 21.56 20.11
CA VAL A 36 17.45 21.85 21.47
C VAL A 36 17.71 20.60 22.32
N LEU A 37 18.50 20.76 23.36
CA LEU A 37 18.70 19.74 24.38
C LEU A 37 17.56 19.83 25.39
N THR A 38 16.97 18.69 25.73
CA THR A 38 15.78 18.60 26.58
C THR A 38 15.98 17.73 27.81
N SER A 39 17.08 16.98 27.91
CA SER A 39 17.38 16.20 29.11
C SER A 39 18.16 17.05 30.13
N ASP A 40 17.84 16.92 31.42
CA ASP A 40 18.52 17.64 32.51
C ASP A 40 20.03 17.37 32.49
N GLN A 41 20.42 16.12 32.17
CA GLN A 41 21.82 15.73 32.03
C GLN A 41 22.51 16.45 30.86
N ALA A 42 21.84 16.55 29.71
CA ALA A 42 22.39 17.28 28.56
C ALA A 42 22.47 18.80 28.81
N MET A 43 21.52 19.36 29.57
CA MET A 43 21.50 20.79 29.91
C MET A 43 22.52 21.18 30.99
N GLN A 44 22.88 20.26 31.89
CA GLN A 44 23.89 20.50 32.94
C GLN A 44 25.34 20.34 32.45
N GLY A 45 25.56 19.79 31.25
CA GLY A 45 26.88 19.69 30.63
C GLY A 45 27.47 21.07 30.30
N ASP A 46 28.80 21.18 30.29
CA ASP A 46 29.48 22.39 29.81
C ASP A 46 29.27 22.63 28.31
N ALA A 47 29.67 23.80 27.81
CA ALA A 47 29.46 24.18 26.41
C ALA A 47 30.11 23.22 25.40
N GLY A 48 31.22 22.56 25.76
CA GLY A 48 31.88 21.58 24.91
C GLY A 48 31.07 20.28 24.84
N VAL A 49 30.60 19.78 25.98
CA VAL A 49 29.71 18.60 26.06
C VAL A 49 28.40 18.85 25.33
N GLN A 50 27.77 20.02 25.53
CA GLN A 50 26.56 20.39 24.80
C GLN A 50 26.78 20.47 23.29
N GLY A 51 27.94 20.97 22.84
CA GLY A 51 28.32 20.99 21.43
C GLY A 51 28.41 19.58 20.83
N VAL A 52 29.04 18.65 21.54
CA VAL A 52 29.14 17.24 21.12
C VAL A 52 27.77 16.57 21.08
N LEU A 53 26.93 16.77 22.10
CA LEU A 53 25.59 16.19 22.15
C LEU A 53 24.70 16.70 21.00
N ARG A 54 24.81 17.97 20.62
CA ARG A 54 24.09 18.54 19.47
C ARG A 54 24.57 17.97 18.14
N ASP A 55 25.89 17.77 17.96
CA ASP A 55 26.43 17.12 16.76
C ASP A 55 26.02 15.64 16.68
N GLN A 56 26.03 14.93 17.82
CA GLN A 56 25.55 13.56 17.91
C GLN A 56 24.05 13.45 17.59
N LEU A 57 23.24 14.39 18.08
CA LEU A 57 21.81 14.44 17.79
C LEU A 57 21.52 14.65 16.29
N GLN A 58 22.37 15.39 15.58
CA GLN A 58 22.22 15.59 14.13
C GLN A 58 22.66 14.37 13.31
N ARG A 59 23.62 13.58 13.81
CA ARG A 59 24.24 12.48 13.03
C ARG A 59 23.76 11.09 13.41
N PHE A 60 23.37 10.89 14.67
CA PHE A 60 23.18 9.58 15.29
C PHE A 60 21.91 9.51 16.15
N ALA A 61 20.94 10.40 15.94
CA ALA A 61 19.66 10.33 16.65
C ALA A 61 19.00 8.96 16.50
N THR A 62 18.36 8.47 17.57
CA THR A 62 17.64 7.19 17.61
C THR A 62 16.38 7.18 16.77
N ASP A 63 15.75 8.34 16.55
CA ASP A 63 14.61 8.48 15.66
C ASP A 63 14.86 9.64 14.70
N GLY A 64 14.34 9.52 13.49
CA GLY A 64 14.43 10.57 12.49
C GLY A 64 13.35 10.48 11.44
N ILE A 65 12.84 11.65 11.03
CA ILE A 65 11.88 11.79 9.94
C ILE A 65 12.42 12.83 8.97
N GLY A 66 12.55 12.45 7.71
CA GLY A 66 13.03 13.32 6.65
C GLY A 66 12.06 13.38 5.48
N LEU A 67 11.91 14.57 4.91
CA LEU A 67 11.15 14.84 3.68
C LEU A 67 12.13 15.40 2.65
N SER A 68 12.18 14.81 1.46
CA SER A 68 12.88 15.37 0.31
C SER A 68 11.86 15.77 -0.74
N VAL A 69 11.97 16.98 -1.27
CA VAL A 69 11.09 17.48 -2.33
C VAL A 69 11.93 17.92 -3.51
N THR A 70 11.59 17.41 -4.70
CA THR A 70 12.21 17.80 -5.96
C THR A 70 11.24 18.65 -6.75
N THR A 71 11.65 19.84 -7.19
CA THR A 71 10.84 20.73 -8.04
C THR A 71 10.98 20.37 -9.52
N VAL A 72 10.01 20.78 -10.33
CA VAL A 72 10.09 20.62 -11.80
C VAL A 72 11.29 21.39 -12.39
N GLY A 73 11.70 22.49 -11.73
CA GLY A 73 12.91 23.24 -12.07
C GLY A 73 14.23 22.54 -11.71
N GLY A 74 14.18 21.38 -11.06
CA GLY A 74 15.36 20.59 -10.67
C GLY A 74 15.99 21.01 -9.34
N ALA A 75 15.34 21.87 -8.55
CA ALA A 75 15.77 22.15 -7.18
C ALA A 75 15.38 20.99 -6.25
N LYS A 76 16.27 20.64 -5.31
CA LYS A 76 16.05 19.55 -4.35
C LYS A 76 16.26 20.06 -2.93
N VAL A 77 15.21 19.98 -2.10
CA VAL A 77 15.21 20.45 -0.71
C VAL A 77 14.99 19.27 0.21
N ASN A 78 15.85 19.15 1.22
CA ASN A 78 15.76 18.13 2.25
C ASN A 78 15.39 18.79 3.58
N PHE A 79 14.39 18.24 4.24
CA PHE A 79 13.98 18.56 5.60
C PHE A 79 14.28 17.35 6.45
N SER A 80 14.95 17.53 7.59
CA SER A 80 15.15 16.43 8.54
C SER A 80 14.80 16.87 9.95
N LEU A 81 14.15 15.97 10.67
CA LEU A 81 13.87 16.03 12.09
C LEU A 81 14.57 14.83 12.70
N SER A 82 15.34 15.04 13.75
CA SER A 82 16.11 14.01 14.44
C SER A 82 15.88 14.17 15.93
N THR A 83 15.60 13.06 16.62
CA THR A 83 15.27 13.09 18.04
C THR A 83 15.81 11.87 18.76
N ASN A 84 16.26 12.09 19.99
CA ASN A 84 16.69 11.03 20.90
C ASN A 84 16.29 11.41 22.34
N SER A 85 16.83 10.69 23.33
CA SER A 85 16.62 10.99 24.76
C SER A 85 17.12 12.37 25.17
N ASP A 86 18.12 12.91 24.47
CA ASP A 86 18.83 14.14 24.86
C ASP A 86 18.27 15.40 24.23
N GLY A 87 17.55 15.29 23.10
CA GLY A 87 17.03 16.47 22.44
C GLY A 87 16.33 16.22 21.11
N ILE A 88 16.06 17.33 20.41
CA ILE A 88 15.50 17.41 19.06
C ILE A 88 16.40 18.30 18.21
N ALA A 89 16.70 17.86 16.99
CA ALA A 89 17.37 18.64 15.98
C ALA A 89 16.51 18.71 14.72
N VAL A 90 16.54 19.86 14.06
CA VAL A 90 15.90 20.07 12.77
C VAL A 90 16.91 20.66 11.80
N ASN A 91 16.81 20.26 10.53
CA ASN A 91 17.67 20.76 9.48
C ASN A 91 16.90 20.94 8.16
N ILE A 92 17.28 21.97 7.41
CA ILE A 92 16.82 22.27 6.06
C ILE A 92 18.07 22.45 5.21
N ASP A 93 18.16 21.66 4.16
CA ASP A 93 19.27 21.68 3.22
C ASP A 93 18.76 21.78 1.78
N LEU A 94 19.19 22.83 1.07
CA LEU A 94 18.99 22.96 -0.37
C LEU A 94 20.17 22.28 -1.07
N GLU A 95 20.03 20.97 -1.31
CA GLU A 95 21.08 20.11 -1.87
C GLU A 95 21.44 20.53 -3.31
N GLN A 96 20.46 20.99 -4.08
CA GLN A 96 20.64 21.34 -5.49
C GLN A 96 19.69 22.46 -5.94
N GLY A 97 20.18 23.32 -6.83
CA GLY A 97 19.38 24.31 -7.56
C GLY A 97 19.02 25.56 -6.76
N THR A 98 18.05 26.32 -7.26
CA THR A 98 17.49 27.50 -6.58
C THR A 98 15.97 27.44 -6.59
N LEU A 99 15.33 27.86 -5.50
CA LEU A 99 13.88 27.87 -5.38
C LEU A 99 13.29 29.18 -5.91
N THR A 100 12.32 29.06 -6.79
CA THR A 100 11.45 30.15 -7.23
C THR A 100 10.33 30.42 -6.22
N ASP A 101 9.62 31.54 -6.37
CA ASP A 101 8.45 31.84 -5.53
C ASP A 101 7.34 30.79 -5.67
N VAL A 102 7.20 30.21 -6.86
CA VAL A 102 6.24 29.12 -7.13
C VAL A 102 6.64 27.84 -6.39
N ASP A 103 7.94 27.52 -6.37
CA ASP A 103 8.45 26.37 -5.61
C ASP A 103 8.21 26.56 -4.12
N ARG A 104 8.51 27.74 -3.58
CA ARG A 104 8.33 28.09 -2.17
C ARG A 104 6.86 27.99 -1.73
N GLU A 105 5.94 28.51 -2.53
CA GLU A 105 4.51 28.40 -2.26
C GLU A 105 4.01 26.94 -2.34
N SER A 106 4.58 26.14 -3.24
CA SER A 106 4.24 24.72 -3.36
C SER A 106 4.76 23.89 -2.18
N LEU A 107 5.96 24.20 -1.68
CA LEU A 107 6.50 23.61 -0.45
C LEU A 107 5.66 23.98 0.78
N ARG A 108 5.22 25.23 0.89
CA ARG A 108 4.35 25.68 1.99
C ARG A 108 3.05 24.87 2.07
N LYS A 109 2.44 24.56 0.92
CA LYS A 109 1.21 23.74 0.85
C LYS A 109 1.40 22.31 1.33
N LEU A 110 2.64 21.80 1.36
CA LEU A 110 2.95 20.48 1.95
C LEU A 110 3.07 20.52 3.48
N GLY A 111 3.12 21.70 4.11
CA GLY A 111 3.39 21.86 5.55
C GLY A 111 2.47 21.03 6.44
N ASP A 112 1.16 21.19 6.27
CA ASP A 112 0.16 20.45 7.05
C ASP A 112 0.21 18.93 6.75
N ALA A 113 0.49 18.56 5.50
CA ALA A 113 0.62 17.16 5.10
C ALA A 113 1.85 16.48 5.71
N PHE A 114 2.98 17.18 5.74
CA PHE A 114 4.19 16.68 6.37
C PHE A 114 4.01 16.56 7.89
N GLN A 115 3.37 17.56 8.52
CA GLN A 115 3.03 17.46 9.93
C GLN A 115 2.11 16.28 10.23
N ALA A 116 1.07 16.07 9.43
CA ALA A 116 0.17 14.93 9.60
C ALA A 116 0.92 13.59 9.48
N ALA A 117 1.86 13.47 8.53
CA ALA A 117 2.69 12.28 8.40
C ALA A 117 3.57 12.05 9.63
N ILE A 118 4.16 13.10 10.19
CA ILE A 118 4.93 13.05 11.45
C ILE A 118 4.03 12.60 12.60
N ASP A 119 2.88 13.24 12.79
CA ASP A 119 1.95 12.96 13.89
C ASP A 119 1.41 11.52 13.81
N GLY A 120 1.12 11.04 12.61
CA GLY A 120 0.68 9.66 12.37
C GLY A 120 1.76 8.64 12.72
N LEU A 121 2.99 8.85 12.24
CA LEU A 121 4.11 7.93 12.48
C LEU A 121 4.57 7.93 13.94
N ALA A 122 4.51 9.08 14.61
CA ALA A 122 4.89 9.24 16.00
C ALA A 122 3.79 8.82 17.00
N GLY A 123 2.56 8.63 16.54
CA GLY A 123 1.42 8.22 17.36
C GLY A 123 1.52 6.78 17.87
N GLN A 124 0.74 6.47 18.90
CA GLN A 124 0.62 5.14 19.50
C GLN A 124 -0.84 4.66 19.44
N PRO A 125 -1.19 3.63 18.63
CA PRO A 125 -0.33 2.93 17.66
C PRO A 125 0.01 3.80 16.45
N PRO A 126 1.12 3.51 15.74
CA PRO A 126 1.53 4.27 14.56
C PRO A 126 0.51 4.12 13.42
N LYS A 127 0.33 5.21 12.67
CA LYS A 127 -0.56 5.28 11.50
C LYS A 127 0.11 5.98 10.34
N LEU A 128 -0.28 5.63 9.13
CA LEU A 128 0.15 6.35 7.92
C LEU A 128 -0.81 7.53 7.69
N ALA A 129 -0.26 8.70 7.43
CA ALA A 129 -1.03 9.89 7.07
C ALA A 129 -0.36 10.60 5.88
N LEU A 130 -0.29 9.88 4.75
CA LEU A 130 0.46 10.25 3.55
C LEU A 130 -0.42 10.89 2.47
N ASP A 131 -1.75 10.85 2.61
CA ASP A 131 -2.70 11.36 1.61
C ASP A 131 -2.43 12.81 1.19
N GLY A 132 -2.10 13.69 2.14
CA GLY A 132 -1.72 15.07 1.84
C GLY A 132 -0.43 15.19 1.03
N LEU A 133 0.55 14.31 1.27
CA LEU A 133 1.84 14.31 0.56
C LEU A 133 1.72 13.82 -0.89
N MET A 134 0.56 13.28 -1.29
CA MET A 134 0.28 12.85 -2.66
C MET A 134 -0.54 13.86 -3.47
N LYS A 135 -0.95 14.98 -2.86
CA LYS A 135 -1.81 16.01 -3.46
C LYS A 135 -1.05 17.24 -3.95
N PHE A 136 0.27 17.13 -4.14
CA PHE A 136 1.05 18.22 -4.68
C PHE A 136 0.71 18.50 -6.15
N ASP A 137 0.98 19.74 -6.57
CA ASP A 137 0.88 20.15 -7.96
C ASP A 137 2.08 19.60 -8.74
N THR A 138 1.83 18.66 -9.65
CA THR A 138 2.86 18.04 -10.48
C THR A 138 3.45 18.97 -11.53
N GLN A 139 2.89 20.18 -11.71
CA GLN A 139 3.48 21.23 -12.54
C GLN A 139 4.55 22.04 -11.78
N ALA A 140 4.53 22.01 -10.45
CA ALA A 140 5.50 22.69 -9.61
C ALA A 140 6.52 21.71 -8.98
N LEU A 141 6.02 20.58 -8.47
CA LEU A 141 6.83 19.56 -7.81
C LEU A 141 6.93 18.29 -8.66
N ALA A 142 8.16 17.82 -8.87
CA ALA A 142 8.44 16.60 -9.62
C ALA A 142 8.29 15.35 -8.75
N ALA A 143 8.74 15.39 -7.50
CA ALA A 143 8.69 14.25 -6.58
C ALA A 143 8.66 14.70 -5.11
N VAL A 144 8.04 13.86 -4.27
CA VAL A 144 8.03 13.96 -2.82
C VAL A 144 8.44 12.61 -2.24
N ASP A 145 9.51 12.60 -1.44
CA ASP A 145 10.03 11.42 -0.75
C ASP A 145 9.97 11.64 0.76
N LEU A 146 9.49 10.65 1.51
CA LEU A 146 9.53 10.65 2.98
C LEU A 146 10.30 9.43 3.45
N LYS A 147 11.26 9.63 4.35
CA LYS A 147 11.98 8.56 5.05
C LYS A 147 11.83 8.75 6.54
N ALA A 148 11.41 7.72 7.24
CA ALA A 148 11.32 7.73 8.68
C ALA A 148 11.99 6.50 9.28
N ARG A 149 12.65 6.70 10.42
CA ARG A 149 13.16 5.67 11.30
C ARG A 149 12.66 5.97 12.70
N ILE A 150 11.81 5.11 13.24
CA ILE A 150 11.22 5.26 14.57
C ILE A 150 11.44 3.94 15.31
N GLY A 151 12.33 3.94 16.31
CA GLY A 151 12.89 2.74 16.89
C GLY A 151 13.51 1.83 15.82
N ASP A 152 13.02 0.59 15.77
CA ASP A 152 13.42 -0.43 14.79
C ASP A 152 12.56 -0.42 13.52
N GLN A 153 11.55 0.46 13.43
CA GLN A 153 10.69 0.59 12.26
C GLN A 153 11.27 1.61 11.27
N ASN A 154 11.50 1.17 10.05
CA ASN A 154 11.82 2.02 8.91
C ASN A 154 10.60 2.16 8.01
N VAL A 155 10.43 3.35 7.45
CA VAL A 155 9.39 3.70 6.46
C VAL A 155 10.07 4.49 5.35
N ALA A 156 9.83 4.10 4.10
CA ALA A 156 10.22 4.87 2.93
C ALA A 156 9.04 5.01 1.98
N PHE A 157 8.69 6.24 1.67
CA PHE A 157 7.61 6.63 0.78
C PHE A 157 8.14 7.50 -0.34
N HIS A 158 7.59 7.32 -1.53
CA HIS A 158 7.87 8.13 -2.70
C HIS A 158 6.57 8.36 -3.48
N ALA A 159 6.38 9.58 -3.97
CA ALA A 159 5.33 9.92 -4.91
C ALA A 159 5.82 10.89 -5.97
N ASP A 160 5.55 10.56 -7.24
CA ASP A 160 5.78 11.41 -8.39
C ASP A 160 4.59 11.31 -9.38
N ALA A 161 4.74 11.88 -10.58
CA ALA A 161 3.70 11.83 -11.62
C ALA A 161 3.52 10.45 -12.26
N GLN A 162 4.44 9.50 -12.04
CA GLN A 162 4.50 8.20 -12.69
C GLN A 162 4.21 7.04 -11.73
N GLN A 163 4.49 7.18 -10.44
CA GLN A 163 4.38 6.09 -9.48
C GLN A 163 4.22 6.60 -8.06
N ARG A 164 3.77 5.69 -7.19
CA ARG A 164 3.79 5.85 -5.75
C ARG A 164 4.32 4.58 -5.14
N THR A 165 5.25 4.69 -4.19
CA THR A 165 5.76 3.54 -3.47
C THR A 165 5.76 3.80 -1.98
N LEU A 166 5.50 2.75 -1.23
CA LEU A 166 5.68 2.71 0.21
C LEU A 166 6.33 1.38 0.58
N SER A 167 7.34 1.43 1.42
CA SER A 167 7.93 0.25 2.03
C SER A 167 8.13 0.49 3.52
N THR A 168 7.90 -0.55 4.30
CA THR A 168 8.18 -0.56 5.74
C THR A 168 8.93 -1.83 6.10
N THR A 169 9.85 -1.71 7.05
CA THR A 169 10.63 -2.82 7.62
C THR A 169 10.73 -2.60 9.11
N GLY A 170 10.34 -3.60 9.90
CA GLY A 170 10.40 -3.53 11.35
C GLY A 170 10.34 -4.91 12.01
N PRO A 171 10.27 -4.96 13.36
CA PRO A 171 10.30 -6.21 14.12
C PRO A 171 9.14 -7.15 13.79
N SER A 172 7.95 -6.61 13.50
CA SER A 172 6.78 -7.40 13.13
C SER A 172 6.85 -7.95 11.70
N GLY A 173 7.71 -7.41 10.84
CA GLY A 173 7.80 -7.81 9.44
C GLY A 173 8.03 -6.66 8.47
N ASN A 174 7.78 -6.94 7.20
CA ASN A 174 7.94 -6.02 6.09
C ASN A 174 6.62 -5.81 5.34
N MET A 175 6.45 -4.65 4.74
CA MET A 175 5.39 -4.42 3.78
C MET A 175 5.89 -3.55 2.62
N LYS A 176 5.28 -3.73 1.45
CA LYS A 176 5.59 -2.95 0.26
C LYS A 176 4.32 -2.75 -0.56
N VAL A 177 4.11 -1.53 -1.04
CA VAL A 177 3.03 -1.18 -1.96
C VAL A 177 3.62 -0.29 -3.04
N GLU A 178 3.43 -0.66 -4.30
CA GLU A 178 3.85 0.09 -5.48
C GLU A 178 2.64 0.28 -6.39
N VAL A 179 2.40 1.52 -6.82
CA VAL A 179 1.30 1.88 -7.72
C VAL A 179 1.90 2.57 -8.94
N ASP A 180 1.62 2.06 -10.14
CA ASP A 180 2.07 2.59 -11.42
C ASP A 180 0.99 3.50 -12.04
N LEU A 181 1.27 4.81 -12.05
CA LEU A 181 0.40 5.85 -12.59
C LEU A 181 0.69 6.20 -14.06
N LYS A 182 1.65 5.53 -14.72
CA LYS A 182 2.02 5.82 -16.12
C LYS A 182 0.87 5.57 -17.07
N ASN A 183 0.08 4.53 -16.82
CA ASN A 183 -1.07 4.18 -17.65
C ASN A 183 -2.33 4.94 -17.19
N THR A 184 -2.45 6.20 -17.60
CA THR A 184 -3.63 7.00 -17.24
C THR A 184 -4.91 6.57 -17.96
N ALA A 185 -4.79 5.82 -19.06
CA ALA A 185 -5.91 5.40 -19.89
C ALA A 185 -6.89 4.46 -19.17
N ILE A 186 -6.39 3.69 -18.20
CA ILE A 186 -7.15 2.66 -17.47
C ILE A 186 -7.85 3.17 -16.21
N LEU A 187 -7.52 4.40 -15.76
CA LEU A 187 -8.00 4.92 -14.48
C LEU A 187 -9.50 5.19 -14.51
N GLY A 188 -10.24 4.60 -13.57
CA GLY A 188 -11.68 4.69 -13.47
C GLY A 188 -12.17 5.89 -12.67
N SER A 189 -13.50 5.95 -12.47
CA SER A 189 -14.12 6.99 -11.64
C SER A 189 -13.73 6.85 -10.16
N GLY A 190 -13.98 7.89 -9.36
CA GLY A 190 -13.76 7.84 -7.91
C GLY A 190 -14.56 6.72 -7.23
N GLU A 191 -15.83 6.55 -7.59
CA GLU A 191 -16.70 5.49 -7.06
C GLU A 191 -16.18 4.09 -7.43
N GLN A 192 -15.71 3.93 -8.67
CA GLN A 192 -15.16 2.66 -9.15
C GLN A 192 -13.90 2.28 -8.38
N ARG A 193 -12.99 3.25 -8.16
CA ARG A 193 -11.80 3.05 -7.33
C ARG A 193 -12.14 2.71 -5.90
N GLN A 194 -13.07 3.43 -5.26
CA GLN A 194 -13.47 3.15 -3.88
C GLN A 194 -14.02 1.73 -3.73
N ARG A 195 -14.82 1.26 -4.70
CA ARG A 195 -15.31 -0.13 -4.71
C ARG A 195 -14.18 -1.14 -4.83
N ALA A 196 -13.23 -0.91 -5.74
CA ALA A 196 -12.09 -1.79 -5.91
C ALA A 196 -11.19 -1.81 -4.66
N ILE A 197 -10.90 -0.65 -4.06
CA ILE A 197 -10.17 -0.53 -2.79
C ILE A 197 -10.89 -1.32 -1.70
N ALA A 198 -12.19 -1.10 -1.51
CA ALA A 198 -12.97 -1.82 -0.49
C ALA A 198 -12.91 -3.35 -0.68
N SER A 199 -12.97 -3.83 -1.93
CA SER A 199 -12.84 -5.25 -2.24
C SER A 199 -11.46 -5.81 -1.86
N TYR A 200 -10.38 -5.11 -2.18
CA TYR A 200 -9.04 -5.53 -1.77
C TYR A 200 -8.84 -5.48 -0.25
N LEU A 201 -9.38 -4.46 0.44
CA LEU A 201 -9.32 -4.39 1.90
C LEU A 201 -10.02 -5.57 2.57
N GLN A 202 -11.18 -6.02 2.04
CA GLN A 202 -11.87 -7.22 2.51
C GLN A 202 -11.05 -8.49 2.27
N GLN A 203 -10.34 -8.57 1.14
CA GLN A 203 -9.43 -9.68 0.83
C GLN A 203 -8.24 -9.72 1.78
N PHE A 204 -7.66 -8.57 2.13
CA PHE A 204 -6.55 -8.51 3.09
C PHE A 204 -7.00 -8.98 4.47
N ASP A 205 -8.21 -8.59 4.90
CA ASP A 205 -8.81 -9.07 6.14
C ASP A 205 -9.06 -10.59 6.12
N ALA A 206 -9.51 -11.12 4.98
CA ALA A 206 -9.73 -12.56 4.83
C ALA A 206 -8.41 -13.35 4.85
N ALA A 207 -7.40 -12.88 4.12
CA ALA A 207 -6.07 -13.48 4.10
C ALA A 207 -5.41 -13.45 5.47
N SER A 208 -5.44 -12.31 6.16
CA SER A 208 -4.88 -12.15 7.51
C SER A 208 -5.56 -13.09 8.52
N ARG A 209 -6.90 -13.19 8.52
CA ARG A 209 -7.60 -14.16 9.37
C ARG A 209 -7.27 -15.61 9.03
N ARG A 210 -7.20 -15.95 7.74
CA ARG A 210 -6.93 -17.32 7.29
C ARG A 210 -5.49 -17.76 7.56
N GLY A 211 -4.53 -16.85 7.47
CA GLY A 211 -3.11 -17.10 7.68
C GLY A 211 -2.57 -16.70 9.05
N HIS A 212 -3.42 -16.29 10.00
CA HIS A 212 -2.99 -15.79 11.32
C HIS A 212 -1.97 -14.64 11.25
N GLY A 213 -2.15 -13.72 10.29
CA GLY A 213 -1.25 -12.57 10.14
C GLY A 213 -1.36 -11.55 11.29
N ASP A 214 -0.27 -10.87 11.61
CA ASP A 214 -0.25 -9.81 12.62
C ASP A 214 -1.27 -8.70 12.32
N ALA A 215 -2.13 -8.39 13.30
CA ALA A 215 -3.23 -7.44 13.13
C ALA A 215 -2.75 -6.00 12.97
N GLY A 216 -1.66 -5.61 13.63
CA GLY A 216 -1.08 -4.28 13.54
C GLY A 216 -0.48 -4.03 12.17
N LEU A 217 0.35 -4.97 11.69
CA LEU A 217 0.96 -4.93 10.37
C LEU A 217 -0.09 -4.99 9.25
N THR A 218 -1.13 -5.83 9.41
CA THR A 218 -2.25 -5.89 8.47
C THR A 218 -3.00 -4.55 8.39
N THR A 219 -3.22 -3.89 9.54
CA THR A 219 -3.87 -2.58 9.58
C THR A 219 -3.04 -1.52 8.84
N LEU A 220 -1.73 -1.49 9.09
CA LEU A 220 -0.80 -0.57 8.41
C LEU A 220 -0.77 -0.81 6.89
N PHE A 221 -0.77 -2.07 6.46
CA PHE A 221 -0.80 -2.46 5.06
C PHE A 221 -2.10 -2.03 4.37
N LYS A 222 -3.25 -2.17 5.04
CA LYS A 222 -4.55 -1.68 4.57
C LYS A 222 -4.55 -0.16 4.39
N ASP A 223 -4.08 0.57 5.40
CA ASP A 223 -4.00 2.03 5.37
C ASP A 223 -3.12 2.51 4.20
N ALA A 224 -1.96 1.89 4.01
CA ALA A 224 -1.07 2.17 2.89
C ALA A 224 -1.76 1.96 1.54
N PHE A 225 -2.34 0.77 1.34
CA PHE A 225 -2.97 0.43 0.08
C PHE A 225 -4.12 1.39 -0.26
N ALA A 226 -4.96 1.72 0.73
CA ALA A 226 -6.07 2.64 0.58
C ALA A 226 -5.60 4.06 0.24
N GLN A 227 -4.56 4.56 0.92
CA GLN A 227 -4.03 5.90 0.67
C GLN A 227 -3.37 6.00 -0.71
N LEU A 228 -2.48 5.07 -1.06
CA LEU A 228 -1.74 5.12 -2.33
C LEU A 228 -2.67 5.02 -3.55
N ASN A 229 -3.82 4.37 -3.43
CA ASN A 229 -4.84 4.23 -4.48
C ASN A 229 -6.02 5.22 -4.38
N GLY A 230 -6.14 5.94 -3.26
CA GLY A 230 -7.34 6.72 -2.91
C GLY A 230 -7.57 7.93 -3.81
N ASN A 231 -6.52 8.60 -4.24
CA ASN A 231 -6.62 9.78 -5.10
C ASN A 231 -5.54 9.79 -6.18
N TYR A 232 -5.89 9.74 -7.45
CA TYR A 232 -4.91 9.89 -8.54
C TYR A 232 -4.85 11.34 -9.03
N PRO A 233 -3.69 11.81 -9.52
CA PRO A 233 -3.58 13.15 -10.08
C PRO A 233 -4.61 13.35 -11.19
N ALA A 234 -5.19 14.55 -11.25
CA ALA A 234 -6.19 14.88 -12.25
C ALA A 234 -5.63 14.65 -13.65
N GLN A 235 -6.42 14.05 -14.52
CA GLN A 235 -6.08 13.83 -15.92
C GLN A 235 -6.11 15.17 -16.67
N GLY A 236 -5.06 15.96 -16.52
CA GLY A 236 -4.81 17.14 -17.33
C GLY A 236 -4.13 16.73 -18.63
N TYR A 237 -4.58 17.28 -19.75
CA TYR A 237 -3.78 17.33 -20.98
C TYR A 237 -2.41 17.92 -20.63
N MET A 238 -1.34 17.14 -20.76
CA MET A 238 0.03 17.65 -20.72
C MET A 238 0.40 18.13 -22.13
N PRO A 239 0.55 19.44 -22.36
CA PRO A 239 0.96 19.96 -23.66
C PRO A 239 2.29 19.31 -24.09
N GLY A 240 2.34 18.74 -25.29
CA GLY A 240 3.55 18.12 -25.83
C GLY A 240 3.76 16.63 -25.50
N LYS A 241 2.89 16.00 -24.69
CA LYS A 241 2.91 14.54 -24.53
C LYS A 241 2.08 13.89 -25.63
N ALA A 242 2.71 13.06 -26.46
CA ALA A 242 2.01 12.31 -27.51
C ALA A 242 0.89 11.47 -26.88
N MET A 243 -0.34 11.64 -27.37
CA MET A 243 -1.44 10.76 -26.97
C MET A 243 -1.11 9.33 -27.40
N PRO A 244 -1.39 8.32 -26.56
CA PRO A 244 -1.18 6.94 -26.97
C PRO A 244 -2.05 6.63 -28.20
N ALA A 245 -1.48 5.90 -29.16
CA ALA A 245 -2.18 5.53 -30.39
C ALA A 245 -3.44 4.68 -30.16
N VAL A 246 -3.53 4.04 -28.99
CA VAL A 246 -4.66 3.25 -28.51
C VAL A 246 -4.88 3.56 -27.03
N SER A 247 -6.13 3.76 -26.63
CA SER A 247 -6.52 4.03 -25.24
C SER A 247 -7.79 3.24 -24.88
N ALA A 248 -8.10 3.13 -23.59
CA ALA A 248 -9.39 2.62 -23.15
C ALA A 248 -10.47 3.71 -23.24
N ASP A 249 -11.66 3.36 -23.70
CA ASP A 249 -12.80 4.26 -23.81
C ASP A 249 -13.48 4.43 -22.45
N ALA A 250 -14.52 5.26 -22.39
CA ALA A 250 -15.37 5.34 -21.19
C ALA A 250 -16.04 3.99 -20.88
N ASP A 251 -16.52 3.28 -21.90
CA ASP A 251 -17.20 1.99 -21.73
C ASP A 251 -16.21 0.89 -21.31
N ASP A 252 -14.99 0.89 -21.87
CA ASP A 252 -13.90 0.01 -21.43
C ASP A 252 -13.58 0.24 -19.96
N ARG A 253 -13.34 1.50 -19.57
CA ARG A 253 -12.98 1.86 -18.20
C ARG A 253 -14.04 1.40 -17.21
N GLN A 254 -15.33 1.46 -17.53
CA GLN A 254 -16.39 1.00 -16.63
C GLN A 254 -16.35 -0.51 -16.34
N MET A 255 -15.78 -1.32 -17.26
CA MET A 255 -15.59 -2.75 -17.06
C MET A 255 -14.30 -3.11 -16.30
N LEU A 256 -13.34 -2.19 -16.18
CA LEU A 256 -12.10 -2.45 -15.42
C LEU A 256 -12.32 -2.30 -13.90
N SER A 257 -11.28 -2.52 -13.10
CA SER A 257 -11.31 -2.19 -11.67
C SER A 257 -11.30 -0.68 -11.40
N GLY A 258 -10.80 0.11 -12.36
CA GLY A 258 -10.61 1.55 -12.23
C GLY A 258 -9.38 1.97 -11.41
N LEU A 259 -8.67 1.02 -10.81
CA LEU A 259 -7.38 1.29 -10.16
C LEU A 259 -6.26 1.36 -11.20
N ALA A 260 -5.22 2.09 -10.84
CA ALA A 260 -3.93 1.98 -11.50
C ALA A 260 -3.35 0.57 -11.29
N ASP A 261 -2.34 0.20 -12.07
CA ASP A 261 -1.66 -1.06 -11.87
C ASP A 261 -0.81 -1.01 -10.61
N PHE A 262 -0.66 -2.13 -9.91
CA PHE A 262 0.02 -2.13 -8.62
C PHE A 262 0.61 -3.50 -8.28
N THR A 263 1.57 -3.49 -7.36
CA THR A 263 1.98 -4.65 -6.58
C THR A 263 1.93 -4.30 -5.10
N ALA A 264 1.48 -5.22 -4.26
CA ALA A 264 1.46 -5.04 -2.83
C ALA A 264 1.79 -6.35 -2.12
N SER A 265 2.65 -6.28 -1.11
CA SER A 265 3.05 -7.43 -0.31
C SER A 265 3.20 -7.08 1.16
N ILE A 266 2.95 -8.06 2.00
CA ILE A 266 3.14 -8.03 3.45
C ILE A 266 3.75 -9.37 3.85
N SER A 267 4.82 -9.33 4.63
CA SER A 267 5.47 -10.51 5.18
C SER A 267 5.76 -10.29 6.67
N GLN A 268 5.40 -11.26 7.49
CA GLN A 268 5.68 -11.22 8.93
C GLN A 268 7.11 -11.69 9.18
N ALA A 269 7.72 -11.23 10.27
CA ALA A 269 8.94 -11.85 10.78
C ALA A 269 8.67 -13.33 11.09
N THR A 270 9.59 -14.20 10.65
CA THR A 270 9.47 -15.64 10.85
C THR A 270 10.02 -16.06 12.19
N ASP A 271 9.42 -17.08 12.80
CA ASP A 271 9.89 -17.68 14.04
C ASP A 271 9.98 -19.21 13.89
N SER A 272 10.83 -19.87 14.66
CA SER A 272 10.87 -21.33 14.75
C SER A 272 10.73 -21.71 16.22
N PRO A 273 9.50 -21.68 16.76
CA PRO A 273 9.27 -21.81 18.20
C PRO A 273 9.58 -23.23 18.71
N ASN A 274 9.66 -24.22 17.82
CA ASN A 274 9.92 -25.61 18.21
C ASN A 274 11.42 -25.98 18.09
N PRO A 275 12.16 -26.10 19.20
CA PRO A 275 13.58 -26.48 19.14
C PRO A 275 13.81 -27.91 18.62
N LEU A 276 12.82 -28.81 18.70
CA LEU A 276 12.90 -30.17 18.17
C LEU A 276 12.56 -30.27 16.67
N ARG A 277 11.92 -29.24 16.10
CA ARG A 277 11.49 -29.19 14.70
C ARG A 277 11.79 -27.84 14.08
N ARG A 278 13.08 -27.55 13.90
CA ARG A 278 13.57 -26.27 13.36
C ARG A 278 13.14 -25.98 11.92
N ASN A 279 12.58 -26.97 11.22
CA ASN A 279 12.01 -26.84 9.89
C ASN A 279 10.54 -26.42 9.91
N GLU A 280 9.89 -26.42 11.07
CA GLU A 280 8.59 -25.81 11.29
C GLU A 280 8.83 -24.33 11.59
N ILE A 281 8.37 -23.48 10.67
CA ILE A 281 8.59 -22.04 10.68
C ILE A 281 7.23 -21.38 10.71
N ASP A 282 7.01 -20.54 11.70
CA ASP A 282 5.84 -19.69 11.79
C ASP A 282 6.07 -18.44 10.96
N GLY A 283 5.06 -18.06 10.19
CA GLY A 283 5.18 -16.95 9.26
C GLY A 283 3.88 -16.68 8.51
N PHE A 284 3.83 -15.51 7.90
CA PHE A 284 2.73 -15.03 7.10
C PHE A 284 3.29 -14.22 5.94
N ASP A 285 2.95 -14.59 4.72
CA ASP A 285 3.37 -13.94 3.49
C ASP A 285 2.16 -13.82 2.57
N TYR A 286 1.76 -12.59 2.27
CA TYR A 286 0.65 -12.32 1.37
C TYR A 286 1.06 -11.31 0.30
N GLN A 287 0.73 -11.62 -0.95
CA GLN A 287 1.05 -10.79 -2.11
C GLN A 287 -0.19 -10.64 -2.99
N VAL A 288 -0.37 -9.45 -3.54
CA VAL A 288 -1.42 -9.14 -4.51
C VAL A 288 -0.88 -8.22 -5.60
N SER A 289 -1.35 -8.37 -6.82
CA SER A 289 -1.00 -7.49 -7.92
C SER A 289 -2.15 -7.30 -8.90
N GLN A 290 -2.11 -6.18 -9.60
CA GLN A 290 -2.94 -5.90 -10.76
C GLN A 290 -2.07 -5.34 -11.88
N GLN A 291 -2.26 -5.87 -13.09
CA GLN A 291 -1.63 -5.36 -14.30
C GLN A 291 -2.66 -5.22 -15.41
N THR A 292 -2.56 -4.14 -16.18
CA THR A 292 -3.42 -3.87 -17.32
C THR A 292 -2.56 -3.58 -18.54
N SER A 293 -2.88 -4.22 -19.66
CA SER A 293 -2.22 -4.01 -20.94
C SER A 293 -3.25 -3.57 -21.98
N ILE A 294 -2.89 -2.56 -22.77
CA ILE A 294 -3.65 -2.12 -23.94
C ILE A 294 -2.77 -2.36 -25.16
N THR A 295 -3.29 -3.11 -26.12
CA THR A 295 -2.59 -3.48 -27.35
C THR A 295 -3.47 -3.16 -28.56
N GLY A 296 -2.89 -3.02 -29.75
CA GLY A 296 -3.65 -2.76 -30.97
C GLY A 296 -2.92 -1.87 -31.96
N GLN A 297 -3.39 -1.88 -33.20
CA GLN A 297 -2.85 -1.00 -34.27
C GLN A 297 -3.48 0.39 -34.25
N ASN A 298 -4.74 0.47 -33.83
CA ASN A 298 -5.54 1.69 -33.77
C ASN A 298 -6.74 1.46 -32.85
N GLN A 299 -7.49 2.54 -32.55
CA GLN A 299 -8.64 2.48 -31.64
C GLN A 299 -9.71 1.46 -32.05
N ALA A 300 -9.90 1.23 -33.34
CA ALA A 300 -10.88 0.27 -33.86
C ALA A 300 -10.41 -1.19 -33.75
N ASN A 301 -9.11 -1.43 -33.62
CA ASN A 301 -8.51 -2.76 -33.52
C ASN A 301 -7.60 -2.78 -32.29
N ARG A 302 -8.25 -2.88 -31.12
CA ARG A 302 -7.60 -2.84 -29.80
C ARG A 302 -7.99 -4.02 -28.93
N GLY A 303 -7.10 -4.40 -28.02
CA GLY A 303 -7.32 -5.38 -26.98
C GLY A 303 -6.90 -4.83 -25.63
N ILE A 304 -7.71 -5.07 -24.61
CA ILE A 304 -7.45 -4.69 -23.22
C ILE A 304 -7.46 -5.98 -22.39
N VAL A 305 -6.40 -6.20 -21.64
CA VAL A 305 -6.29 -7.32 -20.70
C VAL A 305 -5.97 -6.76 -19.33
N GLN A 306 -6.85 -6.99 -18.36
CA GLN A 306 -6.59 -6.71 -16.96
C GLN A 306 -6.47 -8.03 -16.20
N GLN A 307 -5.35 -8.21 -15.50
CA GLN A 307 -5.03 -9.38 -14.70
C GLN A 307 -4.84 -8.97 -13.26
N GLN A 308 -5.40 -9.76 -12.36
CA GLN A 308 -5.23 -9.64 -10.93
C GLN A 308 -4.80 -10.99 -10.37
N HIS A 309 -3.90 -10.97 -9.41
CA HIS A 309 -3.38 -12.18 -8.78
C HIS A 309 -3.18 -11.96 -7.29
N SER A 310 -3.41 -13.00 -6.49
CA SER A 310 -2.97 -13.02 -5.10
C SER A 310 -2.41 -14.38 -4.70
N SER A 311 -1.48 -14.36 -3.76
CA SER A 311 -0.95 -15.54 -3.10
C SER A 311 -0.92 -15.35 -1.58
N LEU A 312 -1.26 -16.39 -0.84
CA LEU A 312 -1.11 -16.45 0.62
C LEU A 312 -0.30 -17.70 0.96
N LYS A 313 0.79 -17.50 1.70
CA LYS A 313 1.51 -18.57 2.38
C LYS A 313 1.57 -18.25 3.85
N ALA A 314 1.19 -19.18 4.70
CA ALA A 314 1.28 -18.99 6.13
C ALA A 314 1.49 -20.32 6.83
N SER A 315 2.09 -20.25 8.01
CA SER A 315 2.22 -21.38 8.90
C SER A 315 2.29 -20.92 10.33
N TRP A 316 1.71 -21.70 11.24
CA TRP A 316 1.72 -21.40 12.66
C TRP A 316 1.52 -22.65 13.50
N HIS A 317 1.99 -22.60 14.73
CA HIS A 317 1.67 -23.58 15.75
C HIS A 317 0.44 -23.15 16.54
N GLU A 318 -0.39 -24.13 16.90
CA GLU A 318 -1.54 -23.93 17.77
C GLU A 318 -1.58 -25.01 18.85
N SER A 319 -1.95 -24.61 20.06
CA SER A 319 -2.09 -25.52 21.20
C SER A 319 -3.25 -26.49 20.99
N LEU A 320 -3.11 -27.73 21.46
CA LEU A 320 -4.24 -28.67 21.53
C LEU A 320 -5.29 -28.27 22.57
N GLN A 321 -4.96 -27.30 23.43
CA GLN A 321 -5.83 -26.76 24.48
C GLN A 321 -6.02 -25.25 24.25
N PRO A 322 -7.25 -24.78 23.98
CA PRO A 322 -7.52 -23.39 23.61
C PRO A 322 -7.00 -22.34 24.60
N ASP A 323 -6.99 -22.67 25.90
CA ASP A 323 -6.63 -21.72 26.98
C ASP A 323 -5.19 -21.85 27.46
N LEU A 324 -4.39 -22.76 26.90
CA LEU A 324 -3.01 -22.98 27.32
C LEU A 324 -2.04 -22.43 26.26
N PRO A 325 -1.28 -21.36 26.58
CA PRO A 325 -0.25 -20.84 25.68
C PRO A 325 0.77 -21.93 25.36
N LEU A 326 1.11 -22.03 24.07
CA LEU A 326 2.08 -23.01 23.62
C LEU A 326 3.48 -22.65 24.15
N LYS A 327 4.13 -23.61 24.82
CA LYS A 327 5.52 -23.50 25.29
C LYS A 327 6.29 -24.73 24.83
N LEU A 328 6.75 -24.70 23.58
CA LEU A 328 7.51 -25.79 23.00
C LEU A 328 8.94 -25.78 23.55
N GLY A 329 9.36 -26.92 24.11
CA GLY A 329 10.70 -27.14 24.62
C GLY A 329 11.27 -28.46 24.10
N THR A 330 12.37 -28.92 24.67
CA THR A 330 12.99 -30.20 24.28
C THR A 330 12.30 -31.42 24.90
N ASP A 331 11.43 -31.22 25.88
CA ASP A 331 10.72 -32.30 26.56
C ASP A 331 9.51 -32.78 25.76
N LYS A 332 9.31 -34.10 25.67
CA LYS A 332 8.16 -34.69 24.96
C LYS A 332 6.82 -34.16 25.47
N ASN A 333 6.69 -33.89 26.77
CA ASN A 333 5.46 -33.37 27.37
C ASN A 333 5.08 -31.96 26.86
N SER A 334 6.04 -31.20 26.34
CA SER A 334 5.79 -29.88 25.74
C SER A 334 5.29 -29.96 24.29
N GLN A 335 5.41 -31.13 23.66
CA GLN A 335 5.22 -31.33 22.23
C GLN A 335 3.79 -31.79 21.90
N ASN A 336 2.82 -30.96 22.28
CA ASN A 336 1.39 -31.18 22.09
C ASN A 336 0.78 -30.00 21.33
N TYR A 337 0.72 -30.09 20.00
CA TYR A 337 0.29 -28.98 19.15
C TYR A 337 -0.24 -29.46 17.79
N THR A 338 -0.90 -28.56 17.09
CA THR A 338 -1.12 -28.65 15.64
C THR A 338 -0.24 -27.64 14.92
N TYR A 339 0.41 -28.08 13.86
CA TYR A 339 1.11 -27.21 12.92
C TYR A 339 0.25 -27.06 11.67
N HIS A 340 -0.15 -25.82 11.41
CA HIS A 340 -0.98 -25.45 10.27
C HIS A 340 -0.11 -24.86 9.17
N GLN A 341 -0.44 -25.20 7.92
CA GLN A 341 0.20 -24.63 6.74
C GLN A 341 -0.88 -24.26 5.72
N ILE A 342 -0.79 -23.05 5.18
CA ILE A 342 -1.68 -22.48 4.18
C ILE A 342 -0.89 -22.22 2.91
N ASP A 343 -1.43 -22.65 1.77
CA ASP A 343 -0.97 -22.27 0.44
C ASP A 343 -2.19 -22.00 -0.44
N ASP A 344 -2.47 -20.73 -0.66
CA ASP A 344 -3.59 -20.28 -1.46
C ASP A 344 -3.14 -19.41 -2.62
N GLN A 345 -3.89 -19.48 -3.71
CA GLN A 345 -3.68 -18.71 -4.92
C GLN A 345 -5.03 -18.28 -5.48
N ALA A 346 -5.11 -17.08 -6.05
CA ALA A 346 -6.27 -16.63 -6.80
C ALA A 346 -5.87 -15.81 -8.02
N SER A 347 -6.71 -15.85 -9.06
CA SER A 347 -6.53 -15.05 -10.26
C SER A 347 -7.85 -14.56 -10.83
N SER A 348 -7.83 -13.36 -11.40
CA SER A 348 -8.92 -12.79 -12.20
C SER A 348 -8.33 -12.22 -13.49
N LYS A 349 -8.94 -12.51 -14.62
CA LYS A 349 -8.51 -12.04 -15.94
C LYS A 349 -9.72 -11.56 -16.73
N LEU A 350 -9.76 -10.27 -17.02
CA LEU A 350 -10.72 -9.64 -17.91
C LEU A 350 -10.06 -9.34 -19.26
N GLU A 351 -10.68 -9.77 -20.35
CA GLU A 351 -10.21 -9.55 -21.70
C GLU A 351 -11.30 -8.88 -22.54
N ILE A 352 -11.01 -7.69 -23.07
CA ILE A 352 -11.88 -6.94 -23.96
C ILE A 352 -11.17 -6.81 -25.30
N GLY A 353 -11.86 -7.09 -26.40
CA GLY A 353 -11.27 -7.05 -27.75
C GLY A 353 -12.20 -6.40 -28.75
N TYR A 354 -11.62 -5.62 -29.65
CA TYR A 354 -12.30 -4.92 -30.73
C TYR A 354 -11.66 -5.26 -32.08
N GLN A 355 -12.51 -5.43 -33.08
CA GLN A 355 -12.09 -5.59 -34.47
C GLN A 355 -12.97 -4.71 -35.35
N LEU A 356 -12.34 -3.84 -36.16
CA LEU A 356 -13.03 -2.85 -36.99
C LEU A 356 -14.04 -1.98 -36.20
N GLY A 357 -13.74 -1.73 -34.92
CA GLY A 357 -14.58 -0.94 -34.00
C GLY A 357 -15.69 -1.73 -33.32
N TYR A 358 -15.92 -2.98 -33.71
CA TYR A 358 -16.92 -3.85 -33.09
C TYR A 358 -16.32 -4.68 -31.97
N LEU A 359 -17.06 -4.82 -30.87
CA LEU A 359 -16.68 -5.70 -29.77
C LEU A 359 -16.65 -7.16 -30.24
N SER A 360 -15.45 -7.72 -30.32
CA SER A 360 -15.19 -9.10 -30.74
C SER A 360 -15.02 -10.04 -29.55
N LYS A 361 -14.53 -9.55 -28.41
CA LYS A 361 -14.28 -10.33 -27.19
C LYS A 361 -14.63 -9.54 -25.93
N ALA A 362 -15.26 -10.19 -24.97
CA ALA A 362 -15.44 -9.68 -23.60
C ALA A 362 -15.52 -10.86 -22.64
N THR A 363 -14.39 -11.34 -22.16
CA THR A 363 -14.31 -12.58 -21.37
C THR A 363 -13.75 -12.30 -19.98
N LEU A 364 -14.41 -12.80 -18.95
CA LEU A 364 -13.90 -12.85 -17.58
C LEU A 364 -13.57 -14.29 -17.20
N SER A 365 -12.33 -14.53 -16.77
CA SER A 365 -11.88 -15.81 -16.21
C SER A 365 -11.42 -15.60 -14.78
N GLN A 366 -11.90 -16.41 -13.83
CA GLN A 366 -11.50 -16.36 -12.44
C GLN A 366 -11.18 -17.76 -11.93
N SER A 367 -10.19 -17.86 -11.04
CA SER A 367 -9.87 -19.09 -10.34
C SER A 367 -9.34 -18.80 -8.94
N ALA A 368 -9.63 -19.71 -8.02
CA ALA A 368 -9.02 -19.73 -6.69
C ALA A 368 -8.74 -21.16 -6.26
N SER A 369 -7.61 -21.37 -5.59
CA SER A 369 -7.23 -22.61 -4.94
C SER A 369 -6.79 -22.30 -3.52
N GLN A 370 -7.31 -23.06 -2.56
CA GLN A 370 -6.96 -22.98 -1.16
C GLN A 370 -6.50 -24.35 -0.69
N ASN A 371 -5.41 -24.41 0.05
CA ASN A 371 -4.95 -25.65 0.67
C ASN A 371 -4.57 -25.40 2.12
N THR A 372 -5.12 -26.21 3.02
CA THR A 372 -4.76 -26.21 4.43
C THR A 372 -4.23 -27.59 4.78
N ARG A 373 -2.97 -27.66 5.23
CA ARG A 373 -2.38 -28.87 5.81
C ARG A 373 -2.26 -28.70 7.31
N VAL A 374 -2.75 -29.67 8.06
CA VAL A 374 -2.69 -29.69 9.53
C VAL A 374 -1.99 -30.96 9.97
N THR A 375 -0.83 -30.80 10.60
CA THR A 375 -0.09 -31.89 11.23
C THR A 375 -0.29 -31.82 12.73
N LYS A 376 -0.73 -32.92 13.35
CA LYS A 376 -0.98 -32.99 14.79
C LYS A 376 0.10 -33.81 15.48
N TYR A 377 0.65 -33.27 16.55
CA TYR A 377 1.61 -33.94 17.42
C TYR A 377 1.08 -34.10 18.83
N VAL A 378 1.28 -35.28 19.41
CA VAL A 378 1.00 -35.59 20.82
C VAL A 378 2.25 -36.24 21.41
N LEU A 379 2.75 -35.68 22.50
CA LEU A 379 4.00 -36.11 23.16
C LEU A 379 5.21 -36.20 22.19
N GLY A 380 5.23 -35.36 21.15
CA GLY A 380 6.28 -35.30 20.12
C GLY A 380 6.11 -36.27 18.97
N GLU A 381 5.12 -37.17 19.04
CA GLU A 381 4.81 -38.12 17.98
C GLU A 381 3.73 -37.55 17.05
N GLN A 382 3.95 -37.68 15.75
CA GLN A 382 2.96 -37.29 14.75
C GLN A 382 1.81 -38.30 14.79
N VAL A 383 0.61 -37.83 15.14
CA VAL A 383 -0.58 -38.69 15.24
C VAL A 383 -1.57 -38.46 14.09
N SER A 384 -1.45 -37.34 13.37
CA SER A 384 -2.29 -37.03 12.22
C SER A 384 -1.58 -36.06 11.27
N ASP A 385 -1.88 -36.16 9.98
CA ASP A 385 -1.46 -35.21 8.94
C ASP A 385 -2.54 -35.22 7.85
N VAL A 386 -3.24 -34.10 7.71
CA VAL A 386 -4.42 -33.97 6.84
C VAL A 386 -4.26 -32.73 5.97
N SER A 387 -4.46 -32.88 4.66
CA SER A 387 -4.52 -31.75 3.73
C SER A 387 -5.94 -31.61 3.19
N THR A 388 -6.48 -30.39 3.19
CA THR A 388 -7.82 -30.07 2.72
C THR A 388 -7.73 -29.09 1.54
N PRO A 389 -7.65 -29.58 0.29
CA PRO A 389 -7.65 -28.74 -0.88
C PRO A 389 -9.08 -28.33 -1.28
N LEU A 390 -9.25 -27.08 -1.69
CA LEU A 390 -10.47 -26.52 -2.25
C LEU A 390 -10.12 -25.69 -3.48
N GLN A 391 -10.83 -25.88 -4.60
CA GLN A 391 -10.57 -25.13 -5.83
C GLN A 391 -11.85 -24.87 -6.61
N SER A 392 -11.86 -23.75 -7.34
CA SER A 392 -12.97 -23.37 -8.21
C SER A 392 -12.46 -22.47 -9.33
N ALA A 393 -13.07 -22.58 -10.49
CA ALA A 393 -12.79 -21.73 -11.64
C ALA A 393 -14.07 -21.46 -12.43
N ILE A 394 -14.15 -20.29 -13.03
CA ILE A 394 -15.26 -19.87 -13.87
C ILE A 394 -14.75 -19.06 -15.06
N VAL A 395 -15.42 -19.23 -16.20
CA VAL A 395 -15.24 -18.39 -17.39
C VAL A 395 -16.60 -17.87 -17.80
N ARG A 396 -16.70 -16.57 -18.11
CA ARG A 396 -17.91 -15.90 -18.57
C ARG A 396 -17.60 -15.12 -19.84
N ASP A 397 -18.46 -15.27 -20.84
CA ASP A 397 -18.42 -14.47 -22.06
C ASP A 397 -19.57 -13.45 -22.04
N PHE A 398 -19.23 -12.19 -22.17
CA PHE A 398 -20.14 -11.06 -22.23
C PHE A 398 -20.26 -10.48 -23.65
N ALA A 399 -19.55 -11.01 -24.65
CA ALA A 399 -19.51 -10.42 -25.98
C ALA A 399 -20.91 -10.31 -26.61
N GLU A 400 -21.72 -11.36 -26.55
CA GLU A 400 -23.10 -11.34 -27.06
C GLU A 400 -23.97 -10.34 -26.32
N GLN A 401 -23.87 -10.34 -24.99
CA GLN A 401 -24.60 -9.43 -24.10
C GLN A 401 -24.25 -7.95 -24.33
N LEU A 402 -23.07 -7.68 -24.89
CA LEU A 402 -22.56 -6.35 -25.13
C LEU A 402 -22.66 -5.91 -26.61
N ARG A 403 -23.05 -6.80 -27.53
CA ARG A 403 -23.12 -6.49 -28.97
C ARG A 403 -24.35 -5.66 -29.38
N ASP A 404 -25.49 -5.83 -28.71
CA ASP A 404 -26.76 -5.26 -29.17
C ASP A 404 -27.05 -3.85 -28.63
N GLY A 405 -26.03 -2.99 -28.54
CA GLY A 405 -26.08 -1.62 -27.96
C GLY A 405 -27.09 -0.63 -28.58
N LYS A 406 -28.12 -1.09 -29.28
CA LYS A 406 -29.28 -0.32 -29.75
C LYS A 406 -30.04 0.35 -28.61
N ASP A 407 -30.04 -0.23 -27.41
CA ASP A 407 -30.65 0.37 -26.22
C ASP A 407 -29.92 1.64 -25.75
N ASN A 408 -28.64 1.85 -26.09
CA ASN A 408 -27.88 3.06 -25.68
C ASN A 408 -28.30 4.37 -26.36
N ARG A 409 -29.29 4.33 -27.25
CA ARG A 409 -29.73 5.51 -28.01
C ARG A 409 -30.67 6.41 -27.20
N THR A 410 -31.22 5.93 -26.09
CA THR A 410 -32.01 6.71 -25.14
C THR A 410 -31.22 6.96 -23.85
N ALA A 411 -31.58 7.99 -23.09
CA ALA A 411 -30.94 8.28 -21.80
C ALA A 411 -31.08 7.11 -20.82
N ASP A 412 -32.28 6.53 -20.72
CA ASP A 412 -32.56 5.38 -19.84
C ASP A 412 -31.78 4.13 -20.25
N GLY A 413 -31.68 3.85 -21.55
CA GLY A 413 -30.92 2.71 -22.02
C GLY A 413 -29.41 2.90 -21.86
N ARG A 414 -28.90 4.14 -22.01
CA ARG A 414 -27.50 4.47 -21.68
C ARG A 414 -27.19 4.26 -20.20
N TYR A 415 -28.10 4.62 -19.31
CA TYR A 415 -27.93 4.38 -17.87
C TYR A 415 -27.89 2.87 -17.56
N ARG A 416 -28.83 2.08 -18.08
CA ARG A 416 -28.87 0.62 -17.89
C ARG A 416 -27.61 -0.07 -18.42
N TRP A 417 -27.10 0.39 -19.55
CA TRP A 417 -25.85 -0.09 -20.11
C TRP A 417 -24.65 0.19 -19.21
N GLN A 418 -24.52 1.42 -18.70
CA GLN A 418 -23.45 1.77 -17.78
C GLN A 418 -23.50 0.93 -16.49
N GLN A 419 -24.71 0.65 -15.98
CA GLN A 419 -24.88 -0.27 -14.86
C GLN A 419 -24.39 -1.69 -15.19
N LYS A 420 -24.70 -2.19 -16.39
CA LYS A 420 -24.23 -3.51 -16.84
C LYS A 420 -22.71 -3.57 -16.93
N LEU A 421 -22.06 -2.56 -17.51
CA LEU A 421 -20.60 -2.47 -17.58
C LEU A 421 -19.98 -2.41 -16.19
N ALA A 422 -20.53 -1.58 -15.29
CA ALA A 422 -20.07 -1.48 -13.91
C ALA A 422 -20.27 -2.79 -13.12
N GLN A 423 -21.31 -3.57 -13.42
CA GLN A 423 -21.52 -4.90 -12.86
C GLN A 423 -20.44 -5.87 -13.35
N ILE A 424 -20.08 -5.85 -14.63
CA ILE A 424 -18.97 -6.64 -15.18
C ILE A 424 -17.66 -6.27 -14.47
N GLY A 425 -17.36 -4.98 -14.31
CA GLY A 425 -16.17 -4.55 -13.58
C GLY A 425 -16.16 -4.96 -12.11
N SER A 426 -17.34 -4.98 -11.47
CA SER A 426 -17.45 -5.46 -10.08
C SER A 426 -17.28 -6.97 -9.97
N MET A 427 -17.76 -7.75 -10.96
CA MET A 427 -17.50 -9.19 -11.03
C MET A 427 -16.04 -9.51 -11.36
N GLY A 428 -15.37 -8.63 -12.12
CA GLY A 428 -13.98 -8.77 -12.52
C GLY A 428 -12.96 -8.56 -11.39
N LEU A 429 -13.38 -8.05 -10.24
CA LEU A 429 -12.53 -7.93 -9.06
C LEU A 429 -12.11 -9.32 -8.54
N LEU A 430 -10.91 -9.41 -8.00
CA LEU A 430 -10.31 -10.64 -7.50
C LEU A 430 -11.19 -11.29 -6.43
N GLN A 431 -11.34 -12.61 -6.53
CA GLN A 431 -12.07 -13.42 -5.55
C GLN A 431 -11.16 -14.55 -5.07
N GLN A 432 -10.93 -14.63 -3.77
CA GLN A 432 -9.97 -15.55 -3.14
C GLN A 432 -10.64 -16.79 -2.55
N ASP A 433 -11.95 -16.77 -2.37
CA ASP A 433 -12.73 -17.91 -1.87
C ASP A 433 -13.27 -18.74 -3.05
N PRO A 434 -12.81 -19.99 -3.23
CA PRO A 434 -13.34 -20.89 -4.25
C PRO A 434 -14.86 -21.12 -4.13
N SER A 435 -15.40 -21.06 -2.91
CA SER A 435 -16.83 -21.26 -2.64
C SER A 435 -17.66 -20.11 -3.23
N ALA A 436 -17.16 -18.88 -3.10
CA ALA A 436 -17.76 -17.70 -3.71
C ALA A 436 -17.74 -17.78 -5.24
N ILE A 437 -16.62 -18.23 -5.85
CA ILE A 437 -16.54 -18.46 -7.31
C ILE A 437 -17.55 -19.54 -7.76
N SER A 438 -17.66 -20.63 -6.99
CA SER A 438 -18.61 -21.71 -7.30
C SER A 438 -20.07 -21.23 -7.22
N ALA A 439 -20.41 -20.44 -6.20
CA ALA A 439 -21.73 -19.86 -6.02
C ALA A 439 -22.10 -18.90 -7.16
N GLN A 440 -21.14 -18.07 -7.58
CA GLN A 440 -21.29 -17.22 -8.75
C GLN A 440 -21.58 -18.05 -10.02
N GLY A 441 -20.87 -19.16 -10.23
CA GLY A 441 -21.11 -20.08 -11.36
C GLY A 441 -22.52 -20.65 -11.38
N LYS A 442 -23.07 -21.03 -10.22
CA LYS A 442 -24.43 -21.56 -10.11
C LYS A 442 -25.51 -20.52 -10.40
N GLN A 443 -25.31 -19.27 -9.99
CA GLN A 443 -26.25 -18.17 -10.28
C GLN A 443 -26.30 -17.80 -11.76
N ALA A 444 -25.22 -18.05 -12.52
CA ALA A 444 -25.16 -17.80 -13.96
C ALA A 444 -25.92 -18.83 -14.81
N LEU A 445 -26.33 -19.97 -14.25
CA LEU A 445 -27.14 -20.99 -14.94
C LEU A 445 -28.65 -20.75 -14.82
N LEU A 446 -29.06 -19.67 -14.15
CA LEU A 446 -30.47 -19.32 -13.88
C LEU A 446 -30.98 -18.12 -14.70
N TYR A 447 -30.14 -17.58 -15.58
CA TYR A 447 -30.46 -16.52 -16.56
C TYR A 447 -29.95 -16.95 -17.93
#